data_AF-A0A0P7XGW0-F1
#
_entry.id   AF-A0A0P7XGW0-F1
#
_cell.length_a   1.000
_cell.length_b   1.000
_cell.length_c   1.000
_cell.angle_alpha   90.00
_cell.angle_beta   90.00
_cell.angle_gamma   90.00
#
_symmetry.space_group_name_H-M   'P 1'
#
loop_
_entity.id
_entity.type
_entity.pdbx_description
1 polymer ?
#
loop_
_entity_poly.entity_id
_entity_poly.type
_entity_poly.pdbx_seq_one_letter_code
_entity_poly.pdbx_strand_id
1 'polypeptide(L)'
;MDLGSPTLHRVLYHYNQRYESFGEFTWRCEDELGPRKAGLILNQLNDLSGWCRGLLQEPKIGLRRVSLRYLACRYTDTKAFGLNWVDLGQDVRKACEEQHLPVLYNDYGEPKEL
;
A
#
# COMPACT_ATOMS: atom_id res chain seq x y z
N MET A 1 -12.78 -3.25 -13.25
CA MET A 1 -12.81 -1.85 -12.74
C MET A 1 -11.37 -1.41 -12.59
N ASP A 2 -11.06 -0.21 -13.06
CA ASP A 2 -9.67 0.27 -13.14
C ASP A 2 -9.16 0.83 -11.80
N LEU A 3 -10.04 0.94 -10.80
CA LEU A 3 -9.73 1.40 -9.46
C LEU A 3 -9.46 0.20 -8.55
N GLY A 4 -8.34 0.21 -7.83
CA GLY A 4 -8.06 -0.79 -6.79
C GLY A 4 -8.90 -0.58 -5.53
N SER A 5 -8.99 -1.62 -4.69
CA SER A 5 -9.75 -1.62 -3.44
C SER A 5 -9.48 -0.38 -2.53
N PRO A 6 -8.24 0.08 -2.30
CA PRO A 6 -7.98 1.31 -1.52
C PRO A 6 -8.61 2.57 -2.10
N THR A 7 -8.60 2.71 -3.42
CA THR A 7 -9.21 3.87 -4.07
C THR A 7 -10.73 3.81 -3.98
N LEU A 8 -11.33 2.62 -4.07
CA LEU A 8 -12.76 2.44 -3.89
C LEU A 8 -13.22 2.84 -2.47
N HIS A 9 -12.47 2.44 -1.44
CA HIS A 9 -12.73 2.89 -0.06
C HIS A 9 -12.65 4.42 0.09
N ARG A 10 -11.73 5.08 -0.62
CA ARG A 10 -11.67 6.55 -0.63
C ARG A 10 -12.85 7.19 -1.36
N VAL A 11 -13.30 6.61 -2.46
CA VAL A 11 -14.50 7.08 -3.17
C VAL A 11 -15.74 6.95 -2.27
N LEU A 12 -15.90 5.80 -1.60
CA LEU A 12 -16.98 5.57 -0.65
C LEU A 12 -16.98 6.61 0.48
N TYR A 13 -15.81 6.87 1.10
CA TYR A 13 -15.68 7.89 2.14
C TYR A 13 -16.14 9.27 1.66
N HIS A 14 -15.61 9.75 0.53
CA HIS A 14 -15.93 11.08 0.00
C HIS A 14 -17.38 11.18 -0.48
N TYR A 15 -17.93 10.10 -1.04
CA TYR A 15 -19.32 10.07 -1.47
C TYR A 15 -20.25 10.21 -0.27
N ASN A 16 -20.09 9.36 0.76
CA ASN A 16 -20.97 9.41 1.92
C ASN A 16 -20.84 10.72 2.68
N GLN A 17 -19.63 11.29 2.78
CA GLN A 17 -19.45 12.62 3.40
C GLN A 17 -20.28 13.73 2.73
N ARG A 18 -20.56 13.64 1.43
CA ARG A 18 -21.23 14.70 0.65
C ARG A 18 -22.67 14.39 0.27
N TYR A 19 -22.99 13.13 0.07
CA TYR A 19 -24.21 12.70 -0.62
C TYR A 19 -25.01 11.65 0.15
N GLU A 20 -24.59 11.24 1.34
CA GLU A 20 -25.30 10.22 2.14
C GLU A 20 -26.76 10.60 2.41
N SER A 21 -27.07 11.90 2.54
CA SER A 21 -28.45 12.38 2.69
C SER A 21 -29.37 12.03 1.50
N PHE A 22 -28.77 11.79 0.33
CA PHE A 22 -29.48 11.37 -0.88
C PHE A 22 -29.40 9.85 -1.08
N GLY A 23 -28.83 9.09 -0.14
CA GLY A 23 -28.63 7.64 -0.23
C GLY A 23 -27.16 7.29 -0.07
N GLU A 24 -26.86 6.29 0.76
CA GLU A 24 -25.51 5.77 0.96
C GLU A 24 -24.93 5.23 -0.36
N PHE A 25 -23.61 5.35 -0.55
CA PHE A 25 -22.90 4.88 -1.73
C PHE A 25 -23.24 3.46 -2.15
N THR A 26 -23.28 2.52 -1.19
CA THR A 26 -23.60 1.10 -1.45
C THR A 26 -24.99 0.93 -2.02
N TRP A 27 -25.98 1.57 -1.39
CA TRP A 27 -27.37 1.56 -1.82
C TRP A 27 -27.56 2.21 -3.19
N ARG A 28 -26.92 3.37 -3.41
CA ARG A 28 -26.96 4.07 -4.70
C ARG A 28 -26.27 3.31 -5.83
N CYS A 29 -25.20 2.59 -5.54
CA CYS A 29 -24.59 1.69 -6.52
C CYS A 29 -25.55 0.57 -6.93
N GLU A 30 -26.25 -0.05 -5.97
CA GLU A 30 -27.22 -1.10 -6.27
C GLU A 30 -28.43 -0.58 -7.07
N ASP A 31 -28.96 0.60 -6.70
CA ASP A 31 -30.11 1.24 -7.35
C ASP A 31 -29.80 1.59 -8.83
N GLU A 32 -28.67 2.26 -9.08
CA GLU A 32 -28.32 2.79 -10.41
C GLU A 32 -27.69 1.74 -11.34
N LEU A 33 -26.94 0.77 -10.80
CA LEU A 33 -26.19 -0.21 -11.60
C LEU A 33 -26.83 -1.59 -11.60
N GLY A 34 -27.78 -1.83 -10.70
CA GLY A 34 -28.36 -3.13 -10.43
C GLY A 34 -27.44 -4.04 -9.58
N PRO A 35 -28.03 -5.07 -8.95
CA PRO A 35 -27.38 -5.86 -7.91
C PRO A 35 -26.12 -6.60 -8.38
N ARG A 36 -26.07 -7.03 -9.65
CA ARG A 36 -24.91 -7.77 -10.18
C ARG A 36 -23.69 -6.88 -10.36
N LYS A 37 -23.86 -5.69 -10.92
CA LYS A 37 -22.74 -4.77 -11.14
C LYS A 37 -22.28 -4.16 -9.82
N ALA A 38 -23.23 -3.75 -8.97
CA ALA A 38 -22.93 -3.25 -7.64
C ALA A 38 -22.22 -4.32 -6.78
N GLY A 39 -22.68 -5.56 -6.80
CA GLY A 39 -22.02 -6.66 -6.08
C GLY A 39 -20.55 -6.85 -6.48
N LEU A 40 -20.21 -6.73 -7.77
CA LEU A 40 -18.81 -6.80 -8.23
C LEU A 40 -17.96 -5.63 -7.71
N ILE A 41 -18.56 -4.44 -7.57
CA ILE A 41 -17.90 -3.26 -7.02
C ILE A 41 -17.72 -3.44 -5.50
N LEU A 42 -18.81 -3.73 -4.80
CA LEU A 42 -18.86 -3.81 -3.35
C LEU A 42 -18.04 -4.97 -2.79
N ASN A 43 -17.89 -6.08 -3.53
CA ASN A 43 -17.02 -7.17 -3.14
C ASN A 43 -15.56 -6.73 -2.96
N GLN A 44 -15.09 -5.74 -3.74
CA GLN A 44 -13.73 -5.22 -3.60
C GLN A 44 -13.52 -4.47 -2.28
N LEU A 45 -14.59 -4.03 -1.60
CA LEU A 45 -14.47 -3.40 -0.28
C LEU A 45 -14.02 -4.39 0.80
N ASN A 46 -14.17 -5.70 0.56
CA ASN A 46 -13.79 -6.76 1.50
C ASN A 46 -12.30 -7.12 1.44
N ASP A 47 -11.59 -6.71 0.39
CA ASP A 47 -10.18 -7.08 0.17
C ASP A 47 -9.20 -6.30 1.08
N LEU A 48 -9.70 -5.32 1.84
CA LEU A 48 -8.89 -4.41 2.65
C LEU A 48 -8.91 -4.77 4.13
N SER A 49 -7.72 -4.76 4.75
CA SER A 49 -7.57 -4.97 6.19
C SER A 49 -8.32 -3.90 7.00
N GLY A 50 -8.78 -4.26 8.20
CA GLY A 50 -9.47 -3.32 9.09
C GLY A 50 -8.62 -2.09 9.46
N TRP A 51 -7.30 -2.27 9.57
CA TRP A 51 -6.37 -1.18 9.85
C TRP A 51 -6.30 -0.16 8.69
N CYS A 52 -6.10 -0.64 7.46
CA CYS A 52 -6.09 0.23 6.29
C CYS A 52 -7.46 0.90 6.08
N ARG A 53 -8.56 0.20 6.36
CA ARG A 53 -9.91 0.77 6.31
C ARG A 53 -10.05 1.98 7.24
N GLY A 54 -9.56 1.87 8.47
CA GLY A 54 -9.55 2.99 9.43
C GLY A 54 -8.73 4.17 8.91
N LEU A 55 -7.52 3.93 8.41
CA LEU A 55 -6.67 5.00 7.86
C LEU A 55 -7.28 5.69 6.63
N LEU A 56 -8.01 4.97 5.79
CA LEU A 56 -8.65 5.55 4.61
C LEU A 56 -9.88 6.42 4.94
N GLN A 57 -10.34 6.44 6.20
CA GLN A 57 -11.39 7.34 6.69
C GLN A 57 -10.86 8.69 7.19
N GLU A 58 -9.54 8.89 7.19
CA GLU A 58 -8.93 10.16 7.57
C GLU A 58 -9.30 11.28 6.58
N PRO A 59 -9.53 12.52 7.06
CA PRO A 59 -10.05 13.61 6.23
C PRO A 59 -9.12 13.93 5.05
N LYS A 60 -7.82 13.90 5.32
CA LYS A 60 -6.76 14.17 4.35
C LYS A 60 -5.75 13.05 4.33
N ILE A 61 -5.31 12.71 3.11
CA ILE A 61 -4.21 11.78 2.86
C ILE A 61 -3.25 12.48 1.91
N GLY A 62 -2.04 12.75 2.39
CA GLY A 62 -0.94 13.30 1.60
C GLY A 62 -0.02 12.18 1.09
N LEU A 63 0.70 12.46 0.00
CA LEU A 63 1.78 11.59 -0.48
C LEU A 63 3.12 12.22 -0.08
N ARG A 64 3.88 11.53 0.77
CA ARG A 64 5.25 11.94 1.13
C ARG A 64 6.28 11.03 0.49
N ARG A 65 7.49 11.56 0.30
CA ARG A 65 8.65 10.85 -0.22
C ARG A 65 9.78 10.96 0.79
N VAL A 66 10.36 9.83 1.17
CA VAL A 66 11.59 9.77 1.97
C VAL A 66 12.66 9.00 1.20
N SER A 67 13.93 9.37 1.37
CA SER A 67 15.05 8.62 0.82
C SER A 67 15.72 7.84 1.94
N LEU A 68 15.56 6.53 1.95
CA LEU A 68 16.19 5.65 2.94
C LEU A 68 17.56 5.19 2.44
N ARG A 69 18.55 5.12 3.33
CA ARG A 69 19.86 4.54 3.05
C ARG A 69 19.84 3.06 3.40
N TYR A 70 20.40 2.22 2.54
CA TYR A 70 20.55 0.79 2.79
C TYR A 70 21.89 0.30 2.25
N LEU A 71 22.41 -0.79 2.83
CA LEU A 71 23.62 -1.44 2.35
C LEU A 71 23.27 -2.55 1.37
N ALA A 72 23.75 -2.42 0.14
CA ALA A 72 23.65 -3.45 -0.88
C ALA A 72 24.95 -4.26 -0.90
N CYS A 73 24.93 -5.48 -0.37
CA CYS A 73 26.10 -6.36 -0.35
C CYS A 73 26.04 -7.41 -1.46
N ARG A 74 27.13 -7.57 -2.20
CA ARG A 74 27.31 -8.63 -3.18
C ARG A 74 28.50 -9.50 -2.80
N TYR A 75 28.35 -10.81 -2.99
CA TYR A 75 29.45 -11.76 -2.85
C TYR A 75 30.41 -11.58 -4.01
N THR A 76 31.70 -11.37 -3.71
CA THR A 76 32.72 -11.16 -4.74
C THR A 76 33.30 -12.47 -5.28
N ASP A 77 33.18 -13.57 -4.52
CA ASP A 77 33.66 -14.89 -4.94
C ASP A 77 32.55 -15.70 -5.61
N THR A 78 32.57 -15.73 -6.93
CA THR A 78 31.74 -16.61 -7.78
C THR A 78 32.21 -18.08 -7.77
N LYS A 79 33.29 -18.41 -7.05
CA LYS A 79 33.86 -19.77 -7.01
C LYS A 79 33.16 -20.74 -6.05
N ALA A 80 32.19 -20.29 -5.25
CA ALA A 80 31.50 -21.13 -4.27
C ALA A 80 30.26 -21.86 -4.83
N PHE A 81 30.28 -22.32 -6.09
CA PHE A 81 29.26 -23.22 -6.67
C PHE A 81 29.39 -24.66 -6.16
N GLY A 82 29.69 -24.83 -4.87
CA GLY A 82 29.83 -26.10 -4.17
C GLY A 82 29.65 -25.84 -2.68
N LEU A 83 28.41 -25.59 -2.25
CA LEU A 83 28.06 -25.26 -0.87
C LEU A 83 28.28 -26.47 0.05
N ASN A 84 29.51 -26.64 0.55
CA ASN A 84 29.76 -27.37 1.79
C ASN A 84 29.40 -26.46 2.96
N TRP A 85 28.50 -26.90 3.85
CA TRP A 85 28.05 -26.14 5.01
C TRP A 85 29.18 -25.69 5.97
N VAL A 86 30.35 -26.32 5.86
CA VAL A 86 31.55 -26.01 6.64
C VAL A 86 32.21 -24.69 6.21
N ASP A 87 32.07 -24.29 4.94
CA ASP A 87 32.75 -23.11 4.37
C ASP A 87 31.96 -21.81 4.55
N LEU A 88 30.71 -21.88 5.04
CA LEU A 88 29.89 -20.70 5.34
C LEU A 88 30.38 -19.90 6.55
N GLY A 89 31.28 -20.48 7.35
CA GLY A 89 31.87 -19.85 8.54
C GLY A 89 33.20 -19.13 8.28
N GLN A 90 33.83 -19.30 7.11
CA GLN A 90 35.04 -18.57 6.75
C GLN A 90 34.71 -17.28 6.00
N ASP A 91 35.53 -16.25 6.19
CA ASP A 91 35.39 -14.87 5.70
C ASP A 91 35.04 -14.77 4.21
N VAL A 92 33.74 -14.93 3.89
CA VAL A 92 33.24 -14.71 2.55
C VAL A 92 33.36 -13.22 2.26
N ARG A 93 34.23 -12.86 1.33
CA ARG A 93 34.42 -11.45 0.94
C ARG A 93 33.12 -10.91 0.34
N LYS A 94 32.56 -9.92 1.01
CA LYS A 94 31.37 -9.18 0.59
C LYS A 94 31.81 -7.76 0.25
N ALA A 95 31.48 -7.31 -0.96
CA ALA A 95 31.55 -5.90 -1.30
C ALA A 95 30.19 -5.27 -0.98
N CYS A 96 30.15 -4.32 -0.05
CA CYS A 96 28.93 -3.63 0.35
C CYS A 96 29.02 -2.15 -0.04
N GLU A 97 27.97 -1.65 -0.68
CA GLU A 97 27.85 -0.26 -1.09
C GLU A 97 26.62 0.39 -0.44
N GLU A 98 26.75 1.63 0.03
CA GLU A 98 25.61 2.41 0.50
C GLU A 98 24.79 2.88 -0.71
N GLN A 99 23.51 2.53 -0.71
CA GLN A 99 22.55 2.89 -1.75
C GLN A 99 21.35 3.62 -1.14
N HIS A 100 20.62 4.34 -1.99
CA HIS A 100 19.46 5.13 -1.60
C HIS A 100 18.19 4.56 -2.24
N LEU A 101 17.16 4.34 -1.43
CA LEU A 101 15.84 3.89 -1.86
C LEU A 101 14.81 5.01 -1.63
N PRO A 102 14.26 5.62 -2.71
CA PRO A 102 13.14 6.52 -2.57
C PRO A 102 11.87 5.72 -2.22
N VAL A 103 11.33 5.94 -1.03
CA VAL A 103 10.09 5.33 -0.56
C VAL A 103 9.00 6.38 -0.54
N LEU A 104 7.90 6.07 -1.22
CA LEU A 104 6.66 6.83 -1.17
C LEU A 104 5.76 6.23 -0.09
N TYR A 105 5.14 7.08 0.73
CA TYR A 105 4.21 6.64 1.76
C TYR A 105 3.07 7.64 1.92
N ASN A 106 1.92 7.12 2.35
CA ASN A 106 0.76 7.93 2.67
C ASN A 106 0.94 8.56 4.06
N ASP A 107 0.65 9.85 4.14
CA ASP A 107 0.60 10.62 5.38
C ASP A 107 -0.86 10.91 5.69
N TYR A 108 -1.32 10.52 6.87
CA TYR A 108 -2.73 10.49 7.24
C TYR A 108 -3.03 11.55 8.32
N GLY A 109 -4.13 12.27 8.17
CA GLY A 109 -4.59 13.30 9.10
C GLY A 109 -4.18 14.72 8.70
N GLU A 110 -4.49 15.68 9.58
CA GLU A 110 -4.10 17.09 9.37
C GLU A 110 -2.60 17.27 9.63
N PRO A 111 -1.89 18.08 8.83
CA PRO A 111 -0.51 18.40 9.11
C PRO A 111 -0.46 19.09 10.48
N LYS A 112 0.30 18.51 11.42
CA LYS A 112 0.66 19.23 12.64
C LYS A 112 1.45 20.46 12.19
N GLU A 113 0.84 21.64 12.30
CA GLU A 113 1.55 22.92 12.16
C GLU A 113 2.77 22.86 13.10
N LEU A 114 3.95 23.15 12.54
CA LEU A 114 5.24 23.06 13.21
C LEU A 114 5.81 24.46 13.38
#